data_AF-A0A8J7HES6-F1
#
_entry.id   AF-A0A8J7HES6-F1
#
_cell.length_a   1.000
_cell.length_b   1.000
_cell.length_c   1.000
_cell.angle_alpha   90.00
_cell.angle_beta   90.00
_cell.angle_gamma   90.00
#
_symmetry.space_group_name_H-M   'P 1'
#
loop_
_entity.id
_entity.type
_entity.pdbx_description
1 polymer ?
#
loop_
_entity_poly.entity_id
_entity_poly.type
_entity_poly.pdbx_seq_one_letter_code
_entity_poly.pdbx_strand_id
1 'polypeptide(L)' 'MNAHKIEVVLTEDGTLTLQGLPFHAGDAVEVIILDTKTPQHPKAVPSQAEKNLYPMRGKVIRYDDPTEPVALSDWEILQ' A
#
# COMPACT_ATOMS: atom_id res chain seq x y z
N MET A 1 13.90 1.87 21.44
CA MET A 1 14.52 2.67 20.38
C MET A 1 13.44 3.53 19.76
N ASN A 2 13.57 4.85 19.80
CA ASN A 2 12.65 5.78 19.13
C ASN A 2 13.26 6.11 17.77
N ALA A 3 12.54 5.87 16.68
CA ALA A 3 13.03 6.09 15.33
C ALA A 3 12.19 7.16 14.62
N HIS A 4 12.85 8.18 14.09
CA HIS A 4 12.23 9.18 13.23
C HIS A 4 12.50 8.81 11.78
N LYS A 5 11.44 8.59 10.98
CA LYS A 5 11.55 8.25 9.57
C LYS A 5 11.33 9.49 8.71
N ILE A 6 12.26 9.76 7.81
CA ILE A 6 12.17 10.80 6.78
C ILE A 6 12.32 10.10 5.43
N GLU A 7 11.39 10.32 4.50
CA GLU A 7 11.47 9.80 3.13
C GLU A 7 11.91 10.93 2.19
N VAL A 8 13.05 10.75 1.52
CA VAL A 8 13.61 11.73 0.58
C VAL A 8 14.01 11.01 -0.70
N VAL A 9 13.72 11.66 -1.83
CA VAL A 9 14.20 11.24 -3.15
C VAL A 9 15.59 11.83 -3.35
N LEU A 10 16.58 10.98 -3.58
CA LEU A 10 17.95 11.42 -3.79
C LEU A 10 18.04 12.19 -5.13
N THR A 11 18.72 13.33 -5.12
CA THR A 11 19.05 14.11 -6.31
C THR A 11 20.20 13.46 -7.10
N GLU A 12 20.42 13.89 -8.35
CA GLU A 12 21.43 13.27 -9.24
C GLU A 12 22.86 13.34 -8.69
N ASP A 13 23.14 14.29 -7.81
CA ASP A 13 24.43 14.47 -7.12
C ASP A 13 24.62 13.50 -5.94
N GLY A 14 23.62 12.69 -5.61
CA GLY A 14 23.70 11.67 -4.56
C GLY A 14 23.78 12.22 -3.14
N THR A 15 23.57 13.52 -2.93
CA THR A 15 23.77 14.17 -1.63
C THR A 15 22.45 14.27 -0.85
N LEU A 16 22.44 13.83 0.40
CA LEU A 16 21.30 13.94 1.32
C LEU A 16 21.65 14.87 2.49
N THR A 17 20.88 15.96 2.66
CA THR A 17 21.02 16.87 3.80
C THR A 17 19.82 16.73 4.73
N LEU A 18 20.05 16.27 5.97
CA LEU A 18 19.02 16.17 7.00
C LEU A 18 19.04 17.43 7.88
N GLN A 19 17.90 18.11 8.02
CA GLN A 19 17.76 19.34 8.80
C GLN A 19 16.60 19.24 9.78
N GLY A 20 16.69 19.98 10.90
CA GLY A 20 15.59 20.08 11.88
C GLY A 20 15.29 18.80 12.65
N LEU A 21 16.28 17.91 12.81
CA LEU A 21 16.11 16.69 13.60
C LEU A 21 15.90 17.04 15.09
N PRO A 22 15.01 16.33 15.81
CA PRO A 22 14.71 16.61 17.22
C PRO A 22 15.77 16.01 18.17
N PHE A 23 17.05 16.27 17.88
CA PHE A 23 18.20 15.83 18.69
C PHE A 23 19.02 17.03 19.16
N HIS A 24 19.72 16.87 20.27
CA HIS A 24 20.55 17.91 20.86
C HIS A 24 22.03 17.74 20.50
N ALA A 25 22.81 18.81 20.66
CA ALA A 25 24.25 18.75 20.47
C ALA A 25 24.88 17.78 21.48
N GLY A 26 25.65 16.81 20.98
CA GLY A 26 26.29 15.77 21.79
C GLY A 26 25.53 14.44 21.81
N ASP A 27 24.31 14.38 21.27
CA ASP A 27 23.59 13.12 21.14
C ASP A 27 24.25 12.21 20.08
N ALA A 28 24.43 10.94 20.42
CA ALA A 28 24.84 9.92 19.46
C ALA A 28 23.62 9.50 18.63
N VAL A 29 23.69 9.70 17.31
CA VAL A 29 22.61 9.36 16.38
C VAL A 29 23.08 8.31 15.36
N GLU A 30 22.22 7.35 15.07
CA GLU A 30 22.43 6.34 14.03
C GLU A 30 21.55 6.68 12.82
N VAL A 31 22.14 6.68 11.62
CA VAL A 31 21.44 6.95 10.37
C VAL A 31 21.42 5.68 9.54
N ILE A 32 20.22 5.19 9.22
CA ILE A 32 20.01 3.99 8.39
C ILE A 32 19.39 4.42 7.06
N ILE A 33 20.07 4.16 5.96
CA ILE A 33 19.58 4.41 4.60
C ILE A 33 19.11 3.08 4.03
N LEU A 34 17.83 3.01 3.66
CA LEU A 34 17.23 1.83 3.03
C LEU A 34 16.81 2.19 1.61
N ASP A 35 17.20 1.36 0.64
CA ASP A 35 16.64 1.42 -0.71
C ASP A 35 15.18 0.93 -0.65
N THR A 36 14.24 1.87 -0.62
CA THR A 36 12.84 1.54 -0.73
C THR A 36 12.50 1.40 -2.20
N LYS A 37 12.42 0.17 -2.69
CA LYS A 37 11.79 -0.19 -3.98
C LYS A 37 10.28 0.07 -4.00
N THR A 38 9.79 1.02 -3.23
CA THR A 38 8.44 1.54 -3.43
C THR A 38 8.49 2.19 -4.80
N PRO A 39 7.68 1.77 -5.78
CA PRO A 39 7.55 2.52 -7.00
C PRO A 39 7.08 3.91 -6.59
N GLN A 40 8.01 4.88 -6.58
CA GLN A 40 7.64 6.25 -6.82
C GLN A 40 6.76 6.17 -8.05
N HIS A 41 5.49 6.55 -7.91
CA HIS A 41 4.50 6.42 -8.94
C HIS A 41 5.17 6.68 -10.29
N PRO A 42 5.30 5.66 -11.16
CA PRO A 42 5.65 5.95 -12.53
C PRO A 42 4.49 6.82 -12.98
N LYS A 43 4.79 8.10 -13.19
CA LYS A 43 4.08 9.04 -14.05
C LYS A 43 3.17 8.23 -14.95
N ALA A 44 1.86 8.23 -14.64
CA ALA A 44 0.89 7.27 -15.14
C ALA A 44 1.23 6.88 -16.57
N VAL A 45 1.88 5.73 -16.73
CA VAL A 45 1.93 5.08 -18.04
C VAL A 45 0.47 4.75 -18.27
N PRO A 46 -0.21 5.24 -19.32
CA PRO A 46 -1.56 4.79 -19.62
C PRO A 46 -1.44 3.37 -20.17
N SER A 47 -1.07 2.43 -19.31
CA SER A 47 -0.81 1.05 -19.62
C SER A 47 -2.11 0.29 -19.69
N GLN A 48 -3.03 0.65 -20.58
CA GLN A 48 -4.20 -0.17 -20.92
C GLN A 48 -5.06 -0.63 -19.70
N ALA A 49 -4.91 0.00 -18.54
CA ALA A 49 -5.36 -0.51 -17.25
C ALA A 49 -6.25 0.48 -16.49
N GLU A 50 -6.93 1.36 -17.22
CA GLU A 50 -8.30 1.73 -16.82
C GLU A 50 -9.26 0.58 -17.20
N LYS A 51 -8.91 -0.66 -16.82
CA LYS A 51 -9.93 -1.71 -16.67
C LYS A 51 -10.77 -1.22 -15.50
N ASN A 52 -11.86 -0.55 -15.84
CA ASN A 52 -12.86 0.03 -14.96
C ASN A 52 -12.75 -0.56 -13.54
N LEU A 53 -12.11 0.19 -12.64
CA LEU A 53 -11.78 -0.25 -11.28
C LEU A 53 -13.04 -0.66 -10.48
N TYR A 54 -14.22 -0.22 -10.94
CA TYR A 54 -15.50 -0.47 -10.29
C TYR A 54 -16.56 -0.83 -11.34
N PRO A 55 -16.47 -2.03 -11.97
CA PRO A 55 -17.35 -2.41 -13.08
C PRO A 55 -18.82 -2.57 -12.66
N MET A 56 -19.07 -2.64 -11.35
CA MET A 56 -20.40 -2.76 -10.74
C MET A 56 -20.96 -1.42 -10.23
N ARG A 57 -20.18 -0.32 -10.28
CA ARG A 57 -20.65 0.98 -9.81
C ARG A 57 -21.81 1.48 -10.67
N GLY A 58 -22.94 1.81 -10.04
CA GLY A 58 -24.14 2.30 -10.72
C GLY A 58 -25.02 1.21 -11.34
N LYS A 59 -24.66 -0.07 -11.22
CA LYS A 59 -25.54 -1.17 -11.62
C LYS A 59 -26.47 -1.54 -10.47
N VAL A 60 -27.74 -1.76 -10.79
CA VAL A 60 -28.73 -2.30 -9.84
C VAL A 60 -28.48 -3.79 -9.70
N ILE A 61 -28.14 -4.24 -8.49
CA ILE A 61 -27.94 -5.66 -8.18
C ILE A 61 -29.20 -6.18 -7.51
N ARG A 62 -29.77 -7.24 -8.07
CA ARG A 62 -30.90 -7.98 -7.49
C ARG A 62 -30.35 -9.26 -6.87
N TYR A 63 -30.70 -9.50 -5.61
CA TYR A 63 -30.42 -10.75 -4.94
C TYR A 63 -31.67 -11.60 -5.02
N ASP A 64 -31.57 -12.72 -5.72
CA ASP A 64 -32.62 -13.72 -5.73
C ASP A 64 -32.37 -14.66 -4.55
N ASP A 65 -33.36 -14.73 -3.66
CA ASP A 65 -33.40 -15.58 -2.46
C ASP A 65 -32.08 -15.62 -1.64
N PRO A 66 -31.60 -14.46 -1.14
CA PRO A 66 -30.27 -14.31 -0.53
C PRO A 66 -30.05 -15.14 0.74
N THR A 67 -31.12 -15.69 1.32
CA THR A 67 -31.10 -16.46 2.55
C THR A 67 -31.35 -17.95 2.34
N GLU A 68 -31.48 -18.40 1.08
CA GLU A 68 -31.60 -19.83 0.83
C GLU A 68 -30.32 -20.56 1.25
N PRO A 69 -30.45 -21.72 1.93
CA PRO A 69 -29.28 -22.49 2.35
C PRO A 69 -28.44 -22.93 1.14
N VAL A 70 -27.19 -22.50 1.12
CA VAL A 70 -26.26 -22.94 0.08
C VAL A 70 -25.68 -24.31 0.42
N ALA A 71 -25.67 -25.19 -0.58
CA ALA A 71 -24.89 -26.44 -0.56
C ALA A 71 -25.20 -27.38 0.63
N LEU A 72 -26.46 -27.47 1.07
CA LEU A 72 -26.89 -28.36 2.17
C LEU A 72 -26.39 -29.81 2.01
N SER A 73 -26.40 -30.32 0.77
CA SER A 73 -25.91 -31.65 0.41
C SER A 73 -24.40 -31.83 0.59
N ASP A 74 -23.63 -30.75 0.47
CA ASP A 74 -22.16 -30.78 0.52
C ASP A 74 -21.64 -30.75 1.96
N TRP A 75 -22.53 -30.49 2.94
CA TRP A 75 -22.23 -30.55 4.36
C TRP A 75 -22.38 -31.96 4.95
N GLU A 76 -22.87 -32.95 4.19
CA GLU A 76 -22.98 -34.36 4.64
C GLU A 76 -21.69 -35.17 4.43
N ILE A 77 -20.52 -34.56 4.61
CA ILE A 77 -19.23 -35.27 4.59
C ILE A 77 -18.74 -35.39 6.03
N LEU A 78 -19.18 -36.44 6.72
CA LEU A 78 -18.53 -37.17 7.84
C LEU A 78 -19.61 -37.94 8.64
N GLN A 79 -19.95 -39.15 8.17
CA GLN A 79 -20.52 -40.21 9.01
C GLN A 79 -19.64 -41.45 8.92
#